data_AF-A0A3C1Q7D2-F1
#
_entry.id   AF-A0A3C1Q7D2-F1
#
_cell.length_a   1.000
_cell.length_b   1.000
_cell.length_c   1.000
_cell.angle_alpha   90.00
_cell.angle_beta   90.00
_cell.angle_gamma   90.00
#
_symmetry.space_group_name_H-M   'P 1'
#
loop_
_entity.id
_entity.type
_entity.pdbx_description
1 polymer ?
#
loop_
_entity_poly.entity_id
_entity_poly.type
_entity_poly.pdbx_seq_one_letter_code
_entity_poly.pdbx_strand_id
1 'polypeptide(L)' 'MRIVSDDRPRPELPRYMSSLAAGIDLQACLKSNIDLKPGESGIIPTGLRMAIPEGYEGQVRPRSGLAAKFGVTVLNS' A
#
# COMPACT_ATOMS: atom_id res chain seq x y z
N MET A 1 11.27 6.10 -5.60
CA MET A 1 10.44 6.03 -4.36
C MET A 1 11.32 6.40 -3.16
N ARG A 2 10.77 7.11 -2.17
CA ARG A 2 11.46 7.51 -0.93
C ARG A 2 10.52 7.36 0.27
N ILE A 3 11.10 7.03 1.43
CA ILE A 3 10.38 7.01 2.71
C ILE A 3 10.16 8.44 3.18
N VAL A 4 8.93 8.76 3.59
CA VAL A 4 8.60 10.01 4.26
C VAL A 4 9.14 9.93 5.68
N SER A 5 9.95 10.91 6.08
CA SER A 5 10.43 11.01 7.46
C SER A 5 9.42 11.83 8.27
N ASP A 6 8.69 11.14 9.15
CA ASP A 6 7.85 11.73 10.19
C ASP A 6 7.94 10.87 11.47
N ASP A 7 6.98 11.02 12.37
CA ASP A 7 6.96 10.36 13.69
C ASP A 7 6.42 8.92 13.66
N ARG A 8 6.07 8.38 12.49
CA ARG A 8 5.65 6.98 12.30
C ARG A 8 6.85 6.03 12.14
N PRO A 9 6.66 4.71 12.37
CA PRO A 9 7.70 3.72 12.08
C PRO A 9 8.17 3.81 10.64
N ARG A 10 9.48 3.69 10.40
CA ARG A 10 10.02 3.68 9.03
C ARG A 10 9.71 2.34 8.37
N PRO A 11 8.90 2.29 7.29
CA PRO A 11 8.68 1.05 6.57
C PRO A 11 9.93 0.65 5.78
N GLU A 12 10.08 -0.64 5.48
CA GLU A 12 11.02 -1.07 4.45
C GLU A 12 10.56 -0.55 3.08
N LEU A 13 11.51 -0.28 2.17
CA LEU A 13 11.13 0.04 0.80
C LEU A 13 10.52 -1.21 0.13
N PRO A 14 9.33 -1.10 -0.49
CA PRO A 14 8.74 -2.18 -1.26
C PRO A 14 9.69 -2.72 -2.33
N ARG A 15 9.61 -4.03 -2.55
CA ARG A 15 10.39 -4.76 -3.54
C ARG A 15 9.53 -5.76 -4.28
N TYR A 16 9.97 -6.13 -5.47
CA TYR A 16 9.41 -7.28 -6.18
C TYR A 16 9.80 -8.56 -5.43
N MET A 17 8.81 -9.42 -5.19
CA MET A 17 9.02 -10.66 -4.43
C MET A 17 9.61 -11.79 -5.29
N SER A 18 9.58 -11.64 -6.62
CA SER A 18 10.25 -12.52 -7.58
C SER A 18 10.66 -11.72 -8.81
N SER A 19 11.52 -12.30 -9.66
CA SER A 19 12.02 -11.66 -10.88
C SER A 19 10.94 -11.33 -11.90
N LEU A 20 9.80 -12.04 -11.88
CA LEU A 20 8.68 -11.87 -12.81
C LEU A 20 7.44 -11.26 -12.14
N ALA A 21 7.57 -10.74 -10.92
CA ALA A 21 6.44 -10.12 -10.23
C ALA A 21 6.00 -8.85 -10.97
N ALA A 22 4.70 -8.74 -11.26
CA ALA A 22 4.12 -7.59 -11.95
C ALA A 22 3.97 -6.34 -11.05
N GLY A 23 4.01 -6.52 -9.74
CA GLY A 23 3.82 -5.44 -8.76
C GLY A 23 4.62 -5.66 -7.49
N ILE A 24 4.63 -4.64 -6.64
CA ILE A 24 5.27 -4.64 -5.32
C ILE A 24 4.21 -4.44 -4.25
N ASP A 25 4.34 -5.15 -3.13
CA ASP A 25 3.42 -5.00 -2.00
C ASP A 25 3.72 -3.70 -1.24
N LEU A 26 2.70 -2.88 -1.00
CA LEU A 26 2.79 -1.71 -0.12
C LEU A 26 2.42 -2.11 1.31
N GLN A 27 3.17 -1.59 2.28
CA GLN A 27 2.93 -1.84 3.70
C GLN A 27 2.20 -0.66 4.35
N ALA A 28 1.35 -0.96 5.34
CA ALA A 28 0.74 0.06 6.18
C ALA A 28 1.80 0.65 7.12
N CYS A 29 1.95 1.98 7.11
CA CYS A 29 2.86 2.73 7.96
C CYS A 29 2.06 3.40 9.08
N LEU A 30 1.80 2.66 10.16
CA LEU A 30 0.92 3.05 11.25
C LEU A 30 1.67 3.09 12.59
N LYS A 31 1.28 4.03 13.47
CA LYS A 31 1.74 4.03 14.88
C LYS A 31 0.99 3.03 15.75
N SER A 32 -0.27 2.78 15.40
CA SER A 32 -1.19 1.91 16.10
C SER A 32 -2.10 1.22 15.10
N ASN A 33 -2.68 0.10 15.49
CA ASN A 33 -3.62 -0.62 14.63
C ASN A 33 -4.82 0.26 14.25
N ILE A 34 -5.37 0.00 13.07
CA ILE A 34 -6.64 0.55 12.62
C ILE A 34 -7.59 -0.63 12.47
N ASP A 35 -8.72 -0.57 13.18
CA ASP A 35 -9.81 -1.51 13.01
C ASP A 35 -10.79 -0.98 11.97
N LEU A 36 -11.12 -1.81 10.98
CA LEU A 36 -12.14 -1.52 9.97
C LEU A 36 -13.32 -2.45 10.21
N LYS A 37 -14.48 -1.88 10.55
CA LYS A 37 -15.73 -2.64 10.65
C LYS A 37 -16.31 -2.93 9.26
N PRO A 38 -17.22 -3.90 9.13
CA PRO A 38 -17.89 -4.15 7.85
C PRO A 38 -18.52 -2.87 7.27
N GLY A 39 -18.16 -2.54 6.03
CA GLY A 39 -18.62 -1.35 5.31
C GLY A 39 -17.83 -0.06 5.60
N GLU A 40 -16.92 -0.06 6.57
CA GLU A 40 -16.05 1.08 6.82
C GLU A 40 -14.92 1.17 5.79
N SER A 41 -14.46 2.39 5.54
CA SER A 41 -13.31 2.69 4.68
C SER A 41 -12.39 3.65 5.41
N GLY A 42 -11.09 3.51 5.19
CA GLY A 42 -10.08 4.38 5.80
C GLY A 42 -8.90 4.61 4.86
N ILE A 43 -8.26 5.77 5.00
CA ILE A 43 -7.01 6.06 4.29
C ILE A 43 -5.85 5.46 5.11
N ILE A 44 -5.22 4.44 4.55
CA ILE A 44 -4.10 3.76 5.19
C ILE A 44 -2.80 4.32 4.61
N PRO A 45 -2.00 5.07 5.39
CA PRO A 45 -0.76 5.65 4.89
C PRO A 45 0.28 4.56 4.60
N THR A 46 1.02 4.72 3.50
CA THR A 46 2.14 3.83 3.14
C THR A 46 3.49 4.35 3.65
N GLY A 47 3.58 5.62 4.04
CA GLY A 47 4.83 6.26 4.43
C GLY A 47 5.79 6.49 3.25
N LEU A 48 5.29 6.45 2.02
CA LEU A 48 6.10 6.54 0.80
C LEU A 48 5.70 7.73 -0.06
N ARG A 49 6.68 8.31 -0.77
CA ARG A 49 6.46 9.20 -1.91
C ARG A 49 7.23 8.69 -3.12
N MET A 50 6.65 8.85 -4.30
CA MET A 50 7.25 8.46 -5.57
C MET A 50 7.12 9.61 -6.56
N ALA A 51 8.22 9.91 -7.25
CA ALA A 51 8.17 10.68 -8.49
C ALA A 51 7.99 9.66 -9.62
N ILE A 52 6.88 9.77 -10.34
CA ILE A 52 6.62 8.95 -11.52
C ILE A 52 7.14 9.74 -12.73
N PRO A 53 8.02 9.15 -13.57
CA PRO A 53 8.51 9.81 -14.78
C PRO A 53 7.37 10.14 -15.75
N GLU A 54 7.57 11.15 -16.58
CA GLU A 54 6.62 11.49 -17.65
C GLU A 54 6.40 10.30 -18.59
N GLY A 55 5.16 10.11 -19.04
CA GLY A 55 4.77 8.98 -19.90
C GLY A 55 4.47 7.68 -19.14
N TYR A 56 4.53 7.67 -17.81
CA TYR A 56 4.21 6.52 -16.97
C TYR A 56 3.13 6.83 -15.93
N GLU A 57 2.50 5.78 -15.43
CA GLU A 57 1.60 5.84 -14.28
C GLU A 57 1.91 4.71 -13.29
N GLY A 58 1.38 4.85 -12.09
CA GLY A 58 1.41 3.82 -11.06
C GLY A 58 -0.02 3.45 -10.67
N GLN A 59 -0.35 2.17 -10.69
CA GLN A 59 -1.65 1.67 -10.28
C GLN A 59 -1.55 1.01 -8.90
N VAL A 60 -2.48 1.35 -8.01
CA VAL A 60 -2.64 0.69 -6.72
C VAL A 60 -3.79 -0.29 -6.85
N ARG A 61 -3.52 -1.59 -6.70
CA ARG A 61 -4.50 -2.66 -6.89
C ARG A 61 -4.67 -3.47 -5.60
N PRO A 62 -5.85 -4.06 -5.35
CA PRO A 62 -6.07 -4.90 -4.16
C PRO A 62 -5.14 -6.12 -4.13
N ARG A 63 -4.69 -6.51 -2.92
CA ARG A 63 -4.06 -7.82 -2.72
C ARG A 63 -5.17 -8.88 -2.71
N SER A 64 -5.14 -9.79 -3.70
CA SER A 64 -6.18 -10.82 -3.88
C SER A 64 -6.46 -11.62 -2.61
N GLY A 65 -5.43 -11.96 -1.83
CA GLY A 65 -5.58 -12.67 -0.57
C GLY A 65 -6.36 -11.89 0.50
N LEU A 66 -6.21 -10.57 0.56
CA LEU A 66 -6.97 -9.73 1.51
C LEU A 66 -8.41 -9.56 1.05
N ALA A 67 -8.62 -9.34 -0.25
CA ALA A 67 -9.95 -9.21 -0.83
C ALA A 67 -10.76 -10.50 -0.66
N ALA A 68 -10.18 -11.66 -1.01
CA ALA A 68 -10.90 -12.94 -0.98
C ALA A 68 -11.18 -13.45 0.44
N LYS A 69 -10.27 -13.20 1.40
CA LYS A 69 -10.39 -13.74 2.77
C LYS A 69 -11.11 -12.80 3.73
N PHE A 70 -10.98 -11.49 3.53
CA PHE A 70 -11.43 -10.48 4.50
C PHE A 70 -12.31 -9.38 3.87
N GLY A 71 -12.55 -9.40 2.57
CA GLY A 71 -13.31 -8.34 1.88
C GLY A 71 -12.59 -6.99 1.84
N VAL A 72 -11.30 -6.94 2.16
CA VAL A 72 -10.51 -5.70 2.16
C VAL A 72 -10.03 -5.41 0.75
N THR A 73 -10.48 -4.29 0.18
CA THR A 73 -10.16 -3.85 -1.18
C THR A 73 -9.71 -2.39 -1.24
N VAL A 74 -9.26 -1.96 -2.41
CA VAL A 74 -8.99 -0.56 -2.73
C VAL A 74 -10.25 -0.01 -3.40
N LEU A 75 -10.98 0.85 -2.71
CA LEU A 75 -12.31 1.33 -3.14
C LEU A 75 -12.26 2.09 -4.48
N ASN A 76 -11.14 2.74 -4.78
CA ASN A 76 -10.92 3.57 -5.96
C ASN A 76 -9.93 2.93 -6.96
N SER A 77 -9.92 1.59 -7.05
CA SER A 77 -9.10 0.84 -8.00
C SER A 77 -9.78 0.65 -9.36
#